data_AF-A0AAE3H138-F1
#
_entry.id   AF-A0AAE3H138-F1
#
_cell.length_a   1.000
_cell.length_b   1.000
_cell.length_c   1.000
_cell.angle_alpha   90.00
_cell.angle_beta   90.00
_cell.angle_gamma   90.00
#
_symmetry.space_group_name_H-M   'P 1'
#
loop_
_entity.id
_entity.type
_entity.pdbx_description
1 polymer ?
#
loop_
_entity_poly.entity_id
_entity_poly.type
_entity_poly.pdbx_seq_one_letter_code
_entity_poly.pdbx_strand_id
1 'polypeptide(L)'
;MKENPFLFILKELEVNGFGKYFNISPILANYYPKHGNEKDEKNIGEVKELLNIMQDERLLVLHPSGFGSLGNSSAGIFYGLGEVEIKVTISTKGLNYLSEHRNLEMSKSINQSVIDTNIATKKFLCFQKITIITTLMVSIVTLIFSVKDNEKEIRNLNRSISEKLEKINITMSKLNEKSLKNPKVK
;
A
#
# COMPACT_ATOMS: atom_id res chain seq x y z
N MET A 1 -14.16 3.06 -16.34
CA MET A 1 -14.32 4.37 -17.01
C MET A 1 -13.48 4.33 -18.26
N LYS A 2 -14.01 4.74 -19.43
CA LYS A 2 -13.21 4.83 -20.66
C LYS A 2 -12.25 6.02 -20.53
N GLU A 3 -10.98 5.82 -20.89
CA GLU A 3 -9.97 6.88 -20.87
C GLU A 3 -10.35 8.01 -21.83
N ASN A 4 -10.00 9.25 -21.49
CA ASN A 4 -10.25 10.41 -22.34
C ASN A 4 -9.61 10.18 -23.73
N PRO A 5 -10.38 10.32 -24.83
CA PRO A 5 -9.90 10.02 -26.18
C PRO A 5 -8.69 10.83 -26.62
N PHE A 6 -8.59 12.09 -26.21
CA PHE A 6 -7.44 12.92 -26.51
C PHE A 6 -6.19 12.46 -25.77
N LEU A 7 -6.34 12.05 -24.50
CA LEU A 7 -5.22 11.57 -23.69
C LEU A 7 -4.67 10.25 -24.24
N PHE A 8 -5.55 9.31 -24.61
CA PHE A 8 -5.17 8.04 -25.20
C PHE A 8 -4.39 8.24 -26.51
N ILE A 9 -4.93 9.05 -27.43
CA ILE A 9 -4.28 9.32 -28.73
C ILE A 9 -2.92 9.99 -28.53
N LEU A 10 -2.82 10.98 -27.64
CA LEU A 10 -1.54 11.64 -27.36
C LEU A 10 -0.51 10.68 -26.76
N LYS A 11 -0.91 9.76 -25.87
CA LYS A 11 -0.03 8.72 -25.31
C LYS A 11 0.46 7.75 -26.40
N GLU A 12 -0.45 7.28 -27.26
CA GLU A 12 -0.10 6.41 -28.38
C GLU A 12 0.86 7.09 -29.36
N LEU A 13 0.64 8.37 -29.67
CA LEU A 13 1.52 9.15 -30.54
C LEU A 13 2.89 9.43 -29.90
N GLU A 14 2.97 9.59 -28.59
CA GLU A 14 4.23 9.82 -27.88
C GLU A 14 5.14 8.58 -27.94
N VAL A 15 4.54 7.39 -27.85
CA VAL A 15 5.26 6.10 -27.90
C VAL A 15 5.58 5.69 -29.33
N ASN A 16 4.61 5.84 -30.25
CA ASN A 16 4.65 5.20 -31.57
C ASN A 16 4.74 6.19 -32.76
N GLY A 17 4.51 7.49 -32.55
CA GLY A 17 4.18 8.45 -33.63
C GLY A 17 5.22 9.55 -33.92
N PHE A 18 6.43 9.53 -33.35
CA PHE A 18 7.36 10.65 -33.51
C PHE A 18 7.94 10.74 -34.93
N GLY A 19 7.44 11.68 -35.73
CA GLY A 19 7.99 12.05 -37.05
C GLY A 19 7.71 11.07 -38.20
N LYS A 20 6.81 10.10 -38.02
CA LYS A 20 6.48 9.04 -38.98
C LYS A 20 4.98 8.97 -39.26
N TYR A 21 4.60 8.11 -40.20
CA TYR A 21 3.23 7.64 -40.38
C TYR A 21 2.85 6.79 -39.15
N PHE A 22 1.70 7.10 -38.55
CA PHE A 22 1.15 6.44 -37.38
C PHE A 22 -0.08 5.63 -37.80
N ASN A 23 -0.07 4.33 -37.54
CA ASN A 23 -1.20 3.45 -37.79
C ASN A 23 -2.33 3.74 -36.78
N ILE A 24 -3.54 4.05 -37.25
CA ILE A 24 -4.70 4.39 -36.40
C ILE A 24 -5.49 3.17 -35.91
N SER A 25 -5.16 1.95 -36.34
CA SER A 25 -5.79 0.69 -35.90
C SER A 25 -5.85 0.54 -34.36
N PRO A 26 -4.83 0.91 -33.56
CA PRO A 26 -4.92 0.89 -32.10
C PRO A 26 -6.00 1.81 -31.52
N ILE A 27 -6.21 2.98 -32.12
CA ILE A 27 -7.27 3.93 -31.72
C ILE A 27 -8.64 3.33 -32.07
N LEU A 28 -8.79 2.79 -33.27
CA LEU A 28 -10.02 2.14 -33.73
C LEU A 28 -10.39 0.95 -32.84
N ALA A 29 -9.42 0.11 -32.48
CA ALA A 29 -9.64 -1.05 -31.62
C ALA A 29 -10.09 -0.65 -30.20
N ASN A 30 -9.54 0.43 -29.64
CA ASN A 30 -9.87 0.88 -28.29
C ASN A 30 -11.28 1.51 -28.20
N TYR A 31 -11.66 2.33 -29.18
CA TYR A 31 -12.93 3.06 -29.15
C TYR A 31 -14.09 2.32 -29.86
N TYR A 32 -13.78 1.48 -30.85
CA TYR A 32 -14.73 0.72 -31.67
C TYR A 32 -14.46 -0.79 -31.67
N PRO A 33 -14.35 -1.44 -30.48
CA PRO A 33 -13.92 -2.84 -30.36
C PRO A 33 -14.87 -3.87 -31.00
N LYS A 34 -16.12 -3.47 -31.31
CA LYS A 34 -17.13 -4.34 -31.96
C LYS A 34 -16.96 -4.46 -33.48
N HIS A 35 -16.10 -3.64 -34.07
CA HIS A 35 -15.90 -3.53 -35.52
C HIS A 35 -14.45 -3.88 -35.87
N GLY A 36 -13.98 -5.04 -35.39
CA GLY A 36 -12.60 -5.53 -35.50
C GLY A 36 -12.08 -5.88 -36.90
N ASN A 37 -12.54 -5.18 -37.94
CA ASN A 37 -11.98 -5.23 -39.29
C ASN A 37 -11.78 -3.82 -39.83
N GLU A 38 -10.56 -3.56 -40.29
CA GLU A 38 -9.91 -2.27 -40.60
C GLU A 38 -10.49 -1.51 -41.82
N LYS A 39 -11.79 -1.63 -42.12
CA LYS A 39 -12.40 -1.06 -43.35
C LYS A 39 -13.77 -0.41 -43.16
N ASP A 40 -14.22 -0.20 -41.94
CA ASP A 40 -15.48 0.53 -41.71
C ASP A 40 -15.23 2.04 -41.86
N GLU A 41 -15.53 2.56 -43.05
CA GLU A 41 -15.38 3.98 -43.42
C GLU A 41 -16.02 4.93 -42.41
N LYS A 42 -17.08 4.49 -41.72
CA LYS A 42 -17.75 5.28 -40.68
C LYS A 42 -16.83 5.51 -39.47
N ASN A 43 -16.20 4.45 -38.96
CA ASN A 43 -15.34 4.54 -37.77
C ASN A 43 -14.05 5.34 -38.07
N ILE A 44 -13.54 5.21 -39.30
CA ILE A 44 -12.42 6.03 -39.79
C ILE A 44 -12.84 7.51 -39.86
N GLY A 45 -14.07 7.79 -40.28
CA GLY A 45 -14.66 9.14 -40.25
C GLY A 45 -14.73 9.73 -38.84
N GLU A 46 -15.14 8.95 -37.85
CA GLU A 46 -15.21 9.40 -36.45
C GLU A 46 -13.81 9.65 -35.85
N VAL A 47 -12.81 8.80 -36.15
CA VAL A 47 -11.42 9.05 -35.76
C VAL A 47 -10.86 10.30 -36.47
N LYS A 48 -11.20 10.52 -37.74
CA LYS A 48 -10.82 11.73 -38.48
C LYS A 48 -11.40 12.99 -37.83
N GLU A 49 -12.66 12.97 -37.45
CA GLU A 49 -13.31 14.07 -36.74
C GLU A 49 -12.60 14.35 -35.41
N LEU A 50 -12.29 13.29 -34.64
CA LEU A 50 -11.56 13.41 -33.39
C LEU A 50 -10.17 14.04 -33.57
N LEU A 51 -9.42 13.63 -34.60
CA LEU A 51 -8.11 14.20 -34.93
C LEU A 51 -8.22 15.67 -35.39
N ASN A 52 -9.25 16.03 -36.15
CA ASN A 52 -9.51 17.42 -36.53
C ASN A 52 -9.80 18.28 -35.31
N ILE A 53 -10.62 17.80 -34.36
CA ILE A 53 -10.88 18.49 -33.10
C ILE A 53 -9.57 18.69 -32.32
N MET A 54 -8.71 17.66 -32.24
CA MET A 54 -7.41 17.78 -31.58
C MET A 54 -6.46 18.76 -32.29
N GLN A 55 -6.56 18.90 -33.62
CA GLN A 55 -5.83 19.90 -34.39
C GLN A 55 -6.37 21.32 -34.13
N ASP A 56 -7.68 21.51 -34.10
CA ASP A 56 -8.32 22.80 -33.80
C ASP A 56 -7.98 23.26 -32.38
N GLU A 57 -7.94 22.32 -31.44
CA GLU A 57 -7.45 22.51 -30.08
C GLU A 57 -5.93 22.70 -29.99
N ARG A 58 -5.21 22.66 -31.11
CA ARG A 58 -3.75 22.79 -31.21
C ARG A 58 -3.02 21.76 -30.34
N LEU A 59 -3.58 20.57 -30.11
CA LEU A 59 -2.91 19.50 -29.37
C LEU A 59 -1.93 18.74 -30.28
N LEU A 60 -2.27 18.64 -31.56
CA LEU A 60 -1.43 18.01 -32.58
C LEU A 60 -1.44 18.83 -33.87
N VAL A 61 -0.54 18.48 -34.79
CA VAL A 61 -0.49 19.00 -36.16
C VAL A 61 -0.59 17.82 -37.11
N LEU A 62 -1.65 17.77 -37.92
CA LEU A 62 -1.74 16.82 -39.03
C LEU A 62 -0.96 17.38 -40.23
N HIS A 63 -0.12 16.55 -40.83
CA HIS A 63 0.64 16.91 -42.02
C HIS A 63 -0.07 16.38 -43.26
N PRO A 64 -0.18 17.16 -44.34
CA PRO A 64 -0.71 16.67 -45.60
C PRO A 64 0.18 15.53 -46.12
N SER A 65 -0.44 14.46 -46.60
CA SER A 65 0.24 13.33 -47.23
C SER A 65 0.87 13.77 -48.56
N GLY A 66 2.19 13.70 -48.67
CA GLY A 66 2.90 14.03 -49.90
C GLY A 66 2.81 12.90 -50.95
N PHE A 67 2.47 13.29 -52.19
CA PHE A 67 2.56 12.54 -53.45
C PHE A 67 1.84 11.18 -53.55
N GLY A 68 0.70 11.17 -54.26
CA GLY A 68 0.18 9.96 -54.93
C GLY A 68 -1.28 9.55 -54.67
N SER A 69 -2.04 10.25 -53.81
CA SER A 69 -3.44 9.86 -53.57
C SER A 69 -4.37 10.45 -54.65
N LEU A 70 -4.79 9.62 -55.59
CA LEU A 70 -6.01 9.83 -56.37
C LEU A 70 -7.22 9.81 -55.42
N GLY A 71 -7.54 10.95 -54.80
CA GLY A 71 -8.69 11.12 -53.91
C GLY A 71 -8.49 12.26 -52.90
N ASN A 72 -9.55 13.07 -52.69
CA ASN A 72 -9.59 14.26 -51.84
C ASN A 72 -9.04 14.02 -50.40
N SER A 73 -7.74 14.23 -50.20
CA SER A 73 -7.02 13.98 -48.95
C SER A 73 -6.84 15.27 -48.14
N SER A 74 -7.89 15.69 -47.43
CA SER A 74 -7.89 16.90 -46.59
C SER A 74 -7.29 16.73 -45.19
N ALA A 75 -6.89 15.51 -44.77
CA ALA A 75 -6.43 15.24 -43.40
C ALA A 75 -5.23 14.28 -43.27
N GLY A 76 -4.49 14.02 -44.35
CA GLY A 76 -3.26 13.20 -44.28
C GLY A 76 -3.46 11.73 -43.89
N ILE A 77 -4.67 11.17 -44.09
CA ILE A 77 -4.98 9.75 -43.90
C ILE A 77 -4.58 8.98 -45.17
N PHE A 78 -3.70 8.00 -45.02
CA PHE A 78 -3.21 7.11 -46.05
C PHE A 78 -3.76 5.69 -45.85
N TYR A 79 -4.20 5.07 -46.94
CA TYR A 79 -4.64 3.66 -46.95
C TYR A 79 -3.54 2.83 -47.64
N GLY A 80 -2.71 2.13 -46.88
CA GLY A 80 -1.59 1.34 -47.39
C GLY A 80 -1.73 -0.13 -47.01
N LEU A 81 -1.63 -1.06 -47.97
CA LEU A 81 -1.51 -2.52 -47.76
C LEU A 81 -2.42 -3.17 -46.67
N GLY A 82 -3.57 -2.57 -46.34
CA GLY A 82 -4.49 -3.05 -45.29
C GLY A 82 -4.53 -2.19 -44.03
N GLU A 83 -3.59 -1.26 -43.86
CA GLU A 83 -3.48 -0.37 -42.71
C GLU A 83 -3.91 1.07 -43.06
N VAL A 84 -4.46 1.77 -42.06
CA VAL A 84 -4.82 3.18 -42.16
C VAL A 84 -3.79 3.99 -41.35
N GLU A 85 -3.04 4.85 -42.01
CA GLU A 85 -1.95 5.60 -41.42
C GLU A 85 -2.18 7.11 -41.49
N ILE A 86 -1.69 7.86 -40.51
CA ILE A 86 -1.72 9.34 -40.49
C ILE A 86 -0.33 9.90 -40.25
N LYS A 87 0.02 11.00 -40.91
CA LYS A 87 1.23 11.75 -40.56
C LYS A 87 0.88 12.87 -39.59
N VAL A 88 1.35 12.76 -38.36
CA VAL A 88 0.99 13.67 -37.27
C VAL A 88 2.19 14.00 -36.39
N THR A 89 2.18 15.18 -35.77
CA THR A 89 3.17 15.57 -34.76
C THR A 89 2.46 16.15 -33.55
N ILE A 90 2.87 15.75 -32.35
CA ILE A 90 2.35 16.34 -31.11
C ILE A 90 2.89 17.78 -31.00
N SER A 91 1.99 18.73 -30.75
CA SER A 91 2.37 20.13 -30.54
C SER A 91 2.95 20.35 -29.13
N THR A 92 3.53 21.52 -28.88
CA THR A 92 3.92 21.92 -27.51
C THR A 92 2.73 21.91 -26.53
N LYS A 93 1.53 22.32 -26.96
CA LYS A 93 0.33 22.30 -26.10
C LYS A 93 -0.09 20.85 -25.78
N GLY A 94 0.02 19.94 -26.75
CA GLY A 94 -0.25 18.50 -26.54
C GLY A 94 0.75 17.84 -25.59
N LEU A 95 2.03 18.20 -25.68
CA LEU A 95 3.07 17.74 -24.74
C LEU A 95 2.80 18.27 -23.32
N ASN A 96 2.40 19.54 -23.18
CA ASN A 96 2.03 20.10 -21.89
C ASN A 96 0.79 19.40 -21.31
N TYR A 97 -0.22 19.11 -22.14
CA TYR A 97 -1.41 18.36 -21.73
C TYR A 97 -1.05 16.96 -21.20
N LEU A 98 -0.14 16.24 -21.85
CA LEU A 98 0.37 14.95 -21.36
C LEU A 98 1.10 15.09 -20.02
N SER A 99 1.95 16.13 -19.89
CA SER A 99 2.71 16.39 -18.67
C SER A 99 1.80 16.72 -17.48
N GLU A 100 0.77 17.54 -17.67
CA GLU A 100 -0.22 17.87 -16.64
C GLU A 100 -0.97 16.64 -16.13
N HIS A 101 -1.43 15.77 -17.04
CA HIS A 101 -2.09 14.53 -16.65
C HIS A 101 -1.16 13.58 -15.88
N ARG A 102 0.10 13.43 -16.32
CA ARG A 102 1.11 12.66 -15.56
C ARG A 102 1.34 13.22 -14.17
N ASN A 103 1.44 14.54 -14.03
CA ASN A 103 1.64 15.20 -12.74
C ASN A 103 0.44 15.00 -11.81
N LEU A 104 -0.79 15.01 -12.34
CA LEU A 104 -2.00 14.71 -11.59
C LEU A 104 -2.06 13.24 -11.14
N GLU A 105 -1.75 12.29 -12.01
CA GLU A 105 -1.67 10.86 -11.68
C GLU A 105 -0.59 10.59 -10.63
N MET A 106 0.59 11.19 -10.80
CA MET A 106 1.69 11.11 -9.85
C MET A 106 1.34 11.75 -8.50
N SER A 107 0.69 12.91 -8.49
CA SER A 107 0.21 13.56 -7.26
C SER A 107 -0.83 12.71 -6.52
N LYS A 108 -1.78 12.10 -7.24
CA LYS A 108 -2.74 11.14 -6.65
C LYS A 108 -2.03 9.94 -6.04
N SER A 109 -1.06 9.37 -6.75
CA SER A 109 -0.27 8.22 -6.28
C SER A 109 0.53 8.55 -5.01
N ILE A 110 1.20 9.71 -4.97
CA ILE A 110 1.93 10.18 -3.79
C ILE A 110 0.99 10.38 -2.60
N ASN A 111 -0.15 11.05 -2.82
CA ASN A 111 -1.14 11.26 -1.76
C ASN A 111 -1.67 9.93 -1.20
N GLN A 112 -1.93 8.96 -2.07
CA GLN A 112 -2.37 7.63 -1.63
C GLN A 112 -1.28 6.91 -0.82
N SER A 113 -0.02 6.95 -1.28
CA SER A 113 1.11 6.37 -0.56
C SER A 113 1.30 6.97 0.85
N VAL A 114 1.08 8.28 1.01
CA VAL A 114 1.12 8.95 2.33
C VAL A 114 -0.04 8.48 3.23
N ILE A 115 -1.24 8.34 2.68
CA ILE A 115 -2.40 7.81 3.42
C ILE A 115 -2.12 6.38 3.90
N ASP A 116 -1.63 5.52 3.00
CA ASP A 116 -1.33 4.12 3.30
C ASP A 116 -0.23 3.99 4.36
N THR A 117 0.83 4.80 4.25
CA THR A 117 1.91 4.89 5.23
C THR A 117 1.37 5.31 6.61
N ASN A 118 0.52 6.34 6.66
CA ASN A 118 -0.08 6.78 7.92
C ASN A 118 -0.96 5.70 8.56
N ILE A 119 -1.73 4.95 7.76
CA ILE A 119 -2.54 3.83 8.25
C ILE A 119 -1.63 2.72 8.81
N ALA A 120 -0.55 2.37 8.09
CA ALA A 120 0.41 1.37 8.52
C ALA A 120 1.10 1.77 9.84
N THR A 121 1.56 3.02 9.96
CA THR A 121 2.18 3.54 11.18
C THR A 121 1.21 3.52 12.36
N LYS A 122 -0.05 3.91 12.17
CA LYS A 122 -1.07 3.82 13.24
C LYS A 122 -1.30 2.39 13.71
N LYS A 123 -1.38 1.42 12.79
CA LYS A 123 -1.52 0.00 13.14
C LYS A 123 -0.30 -0.51 13.90
N PHE A 124 0.91 -0.16 13.45
CA PHE A 124 2.16 -0.53 14.11
C PHE A 124 2.25 0.02 15.54
N LEU A 125 1.92 1.31 15.75
CA LEU A 125 1.88 1.91 17.08
C LEU A 125 0.84 1.24 18.00
N CYS A 126 -0.32 0.86 17.46
CA CYS A 126 -1.32 0.10 18.21
C CYS A 126 -0.79 -1.26 18.66
N PHE A 127 -0.14 -1.98 17.76
CA PHE A 127 0.49 -3.28 18.06
C PHE A 127 1.57 -3.15 19.14
N GLN A 128 2.46 -2.14 19.03
CA GLN A 128 3.48 -1.88 20.05
C GLN A 128 2.87 -1.61 21.43
N LYS A 129 1.79 -0.83 21.51
CA LYS A 129 1.09 -0.55 22.79
C LYS A 129 0.55 -1.84 23.41
N ILE A 130 -0.09 -2.70 22.62
CA ILE A 130 -0.63 -3.98 23.09
C ILE A 130 0.51 -4.87 23.62
N THR A 131 1.62 -4.95 22.91
CA THR A 131 2.80 -5.71 23.35
C THR A 131 3.34 -5.22 24.69
N ILE A 132 3.55 -3.90 24.84
CA ILE A 132 4.04 -3.31 26.10
C ILE A 132 3.09 -3.64 27.26
N ILE A 133 1.79 -3.44 27.07
CA ILE A 133 0.77 -3.74 28.10
C ILE A 133 0.80 -5.24 28.45
N THR A 134 0.88 -6.11 27.45
CA THR A 134 0.88 -7.56 27.65
C THR A 134 2.11 -8.00 28.44
N THR A 135 3.30 -7.51 28.09
CA THR A 135 4.54 -7.79 28.82
C THR A 135 4.45 -7.32 30.28
N LEU A 136 3.93 -6.11 30.52
CA LEU A 136 3.73 -5.60 31.88
C LEU A 136 2.78 -6.49 32.69
N MET A 137 1.68 -6.95 32.09
CA MET A 137 0.72 -7.83 32.77
C MET A 137 1.35 -9.18 33.14
N VAL A 138 2.13 -9.79 32.23
CA VAL A 138 2.86 -11.03 32.54
C VAL A 138 3.85 -10.81 33.69
N SER A 139 4.62 -9.72 33.67
CA SER A 139 5.56 -9.40 34.74
C SER A 139 4.86 -9.20 36.09
N ILE A 140 3.73 -8.50 36.13
CA ILE A 140 2.94 -8.31 37.36
C ILE A 140 2.46 -9.65 37.89
N VAL A 141 1.91 -10.51 37.03
CA VAL A 141 1.42 -11.84 37.44
C VAL A 141 2.55 -12.68 38.01
N THR A 142 3.71 -12.71 37.36
CA THR A 142 4.91 -13.42 37.87
C THR A 142 5.34 -12.90 39.23
N LEU A 143 5.30 -11.59 39.46
CA LEU A 143 5.67 -10.98 40.73
C LEU A 143 4.66 -11.32 41.83
N ILE A 144 3.36 -11.34 41.53
CA ILE A 144 2.31 -11.79 42.46
C ILE A 144 2.53 -13.24 42.88
N PHE A 145 2.86 -14.14 41.94
CA PHE A 145 3.14 -15.54 42.28
C PHE A 145 4.38 -15.68 43.16
N SER A 146 5.47 -14.96 42.83
CA SER A 146 6.69 -14.97 43.64
C SER A 146 6.45 -14.47 45.07
N VAL A 147 5.66 -13.41 45.25
CA VAL A 147 5.29 -12.92 46.58
C VAL A 147 4.48 -13.96 47.35
N LYS A 148 3.51 -14.63 46.70
CA LYS A 148 2.72 -15.69 47.34
C LYS A 148 3.56 -16.89 47.78
N ASP A 149 4.55 -17.28 46.97
CA ASP A 149 5.47 -18.36 47.33
C ASP A 149 6.33 -17.97 48.53
N ASN A 150 6.86 -16.75 48.55
CA ASN A 150 7.61 -16.22 49.69
C ASN A 150 6.74 -16.16 50.96
N GLU A 151 5.48 -15.73 50.86
CA GLU A 151 4.54 -15.74 51.99
C GLU A 151 4.27 -17.15 52.54
N LYS A 152 4.26 -18.16 51.67
CA LYS A 152 4.10 -19.56 52.06
C LYS A 152 5.35 -20.07 52.77
N GLU A 153 6.52 -19.73 52.26
CA GLU A 153 7.80 -20.10 52.89
C GLU A 153 7.93 -19.48 54.29
N ILE A 154 7.63 -18.19 54.45
CA ILE A 154 7.62 -17.52 55.75
C ILE A 154 6.65 -18.22 56.72
N ARG A 155 5.45 -18.60 56.26
CA ARG A 155 4.49 -19.35 57.09
C ARG A 155 5.04 -20.70 57.56
N ASN A 156 5.74 -21.43 56.68
CA ASN A 156 6.37 -22.70 57.04
C ASN A 156 7.53 -22.53 58.03
N LEU A 157 8.34 -21.49 57.86
CA LEU A 157 9.42 -21.15 58.79
C LEU A 157 8.85 -20.82 60.18
N ASN A 158 7.80 -20.00 60.25
CA ASN A 158 7.13 -19.66 61.51
C ASN A 158 6.58 -20.90 62.23
N ARG A 159 6.01 -21.85 61.47
CA ARG A 159 5.57 -23.12 62.01
C ARG A 159 6.73 -23.91 62.62
N SER A 160 7.84 -24.05 61.89
CA SER A 160 9.03 -24.77 62.36
C SER A 160 9.64 -24.14 63.62
N ILE A 161 9.71 -22.81 63.68
CA ILE A 161 10.18 -22.07 64.87
C ILE A 161 9.26 -22.35 66.07
N SER A 162 7.95 -22.27 65.88
CA SER A 162 6.96 -22.53 66.94
C SER A 162 7.12 -23.94 67.51
N GLU A 163 7.24 -24.95 66.64
CA GLU A 163 7.47 -26.34 67.03
C GLU A 163 8.81 -26.51 67.80
N LYS A 164 9.87 -25.80 67.40
CA LYS A 164 11.16 -25.82 68.11
C LYS A 164 11.08 -25.14 69.47
N LEU A 165 10.39 -24.00 69.59
CA LEU A 165 10.19 -23.29 70.85
C LEU A 165 9.39 -24.13 71.86
N GLU A 166 8.36 -24.84 71.39
CA GLU A 166 7.59 -25.76 72.24
C GLU A 166 8.47 -26.89 72.79
N LYS A 167 9.32 -27.51 71.95
CA LYS A 167 10.29 -28.53 72.40
C LYS A 167 11.28 -27.99 73.42
N ILE A 168 11.77 -26.76 73.24
CA ILE A 168 12.65 -26.10 74.21
C ILE A 168 11.91 -25.90 75.54
N ASN A 169 10.68 -25.38 75.51
CA ASN A 169 9.88 -25.15 76.72
C ASN A 169 9.61 -26.45 77.50
N ILE A 170 9.27 -27.54 76.81
CA ILE A 170 9.11 -28.86 77.43
C ILE A 170 10.42 -29.32 78.06
N THR A 171 11.55 -29.15 77.35
CA THR A 171 12.88 -29.55 77.84
C THR A 171 13.28 -28.75 79.08
N MET A 172 13.11 -27.43 79.05
CA MET A 172 13.37 -26.55 80.20
C MET A 172 12.48 -26.89 81.40
N SER A 173 11.21 -27.22 81.16
CA SER A 173 10.29 -27.66 82.23
C SER A 173 10.79 -28.95 82.88
N LYS A 174 11.21 -29.94 82.09
CA LYS A 174 11.79 -31.21 82.59
C LYS A 174 13.09 -30.99 83.35
N LEU A 175 13.93 -30.04 82.94
CA LEU A 175 15.17 -29.70 83.64
C LEU A 175 14.87 -29.05 85.00
N ASN A 176 13.92 -28.11 85.05
CA ASN A 176 13.50 -27.48 86.30
C ASN A 176 12.89 -28.48 87.30
N GLU A 177 12.07 -29.42 86.84
CA GLU A 177 11.55 -30.50 87.69
C GLU A 177 12.66 -31.40 88.28
N LYS A 178 13.70 -31.71 87.49
CA LYS A 178 14.85 -32.49 87.97
C LYS A 178 15.69 -31.72 88.99
N SER A 179 15.88 -30.42 88.78
CA SER A 179 16.56 -29.52 89.73
C SER A 179 15.84 -29.48 91.08
N LEU A 180 14.50 -29.39 91.09
CA LEU A 180 13.68 -29.39 92.30
C LEU A 180 13.70 -30.73 93.07
N LYS A 181 13.94 -31.85 92.38
CA LYS A 181 14.02 -33.20 92.99
C LYS A 181 15.38 -33.55 93.58
N ASN A 182 16.41 -32.73 93.39
CA ASN A 182 17.73 -32.91 94.03
C ASN A 182 18.02 -31.78 95.05
N PRO A 183 17.37 -31.76 96.23
CA PRO A 183 17.80 -30.89 97.29
C PRO A 183 18.99 -31.52 98.02
N LYS A 184 20.11 -30.78 98.05
CA LYS A 184 21.31 -30.91 98.88
C LYS A 184 22.51 -31.63 98.24
N VAL A 185 23.51 -30.82 97.94
CA VAL A 185 24.84 -31.02 98.53
C VAL A 185 25.12 -29.78 99.39
N LYS A 186 24.95 -29.92 100.70
CA LYS A 186 25.55 -29.08 101.74
C LYS A 186 26.55 -29.95 102.48
#